data_AF-A0AAV9FYT1-F1
#
_entry.id   AF-A0AAV9FYT1-F1
#
_cell.length_a   1.000
_cell.length_b   1.000
_cell.length_c   1.000
_cell.angle_alpha   90.00
_cell.angle_beta   90.00
_cell.angle_gamma   90.00
#
_symmetry.space_group_name_H-M   'P 1'
#
loop_
_entity.id
_entity.type
_entity.pdbx_description
1 polymer ?
#
loop_
_entity_poly.entity_id
_entity_poly.type
_entity_poly.pdbx_seq_one_letter_code
_entity_poly.pdbx_strand_id
1 'polypeptide(L)'
;MYKILILLLIPNFAYSESAVSDCTFKGKKLFGRIQFVSSMPDIRVRSVSSASDLRVQTVTHTPSQCGEWQIVKSFPDFRVQIDANATDFTIQFVDSFPGVGP
;
A
#
# COMPACT_ATOMS: atom_id res chain seq x y z
N MET A 1 -35.63 -33.97 -28.29
CA MET A 1 -34.28 -33.55 -27.86
C MET A 1 -34.11 -32.08 -28.17
N TYR A 2 -34.24 -31.18 -27.18
CA TYR A 2 -33.78 -29.80 -27.30
C TYR A 2 -32.89 -29.52 -26.09
N LYS A 3 -31.59 -29.44 -26.34
CA LYS A 3 -30.57 -29.08 -25.37
C LYS A 3 -30.61 -27.55 -25.29
N ILE A 4 -31.29 -27.01 -24.27
CA ILE A 4 -31.26 -25.58 -23.96
C ILE A 4 -29.86 -25.26 -23.45
N LEU A 5 -29.11 -24.51 -24.26
CA LEU A 5 -27.80 -23.97 -23.91
C LEU A 5 -28.02 -22.63 -23.19
N ILE A 6 -28.03 -22.66 -21.86
CA ILE A 6 -28.08 -21.44 -21.03
C ILE A 6 -26.69 -20.79 -21.08
N LEU A 7 -26.58 -19.68 -21.81
CA LEU A 7 -25.39 -18.83 -21.84
C LEU A 7 -25.42 -17.93 -20.59
N LEU A 8 -24.72 -18.34 -19.53
CA LEU A 8 -24.51 -17.51 -18.34
C LEU A 8 -23.61 -16.32 -18.72
N LEU A 9 -24.21 -15.15 -18.93
CA LEU A 9 -23.52 -13.87 -18.99
C LEU A 9 -22.97 -13.57 -17.59
N ILE A 10 -21.72 -13.96 -17.34
CA ILE A 10 -21.02 -13.60 -16.11
C ILE A 10 -20.72 -12.09 -16.21
N PRO A 11 -21.25 -11.24 -15.31
CA PRO A 11 -20.83 -9.85 -15.26
C PRO A 11 -19.33 -9.82 -14.93
N ASN A 12 -18.54 -9.23 -15.83
CA ASN A 12 -17.14 -8.93 -15.56
C ASN A 12 -17.10 -7.86 -14.46
N PHE A 13 -17.14 -8.28 -13.20
CA PHE A 13 -16.69 -7.43 -12.11
C PHE A 13 -15.19 -7.25 -12.30
N ALA A 14 -14.80 -6.12 -12.90
CA ALA A 14 -13.42 -5.68 -12.91
C ALA A 14 -13.03 -5.36 -11.47
N TYR A 15 -12.54 -6.37 -10.75
CA TYR A 15 -11.86 -6.17 -9.48
C TYR A 15 -10.58 -5.41 -9.77
N SER A 16 -10.52 -4.15 -9.33
CA SER A 16 -9.26 -3.43 -9.26
C SER A 16 -8.46 -4.09 -8.14
N GLU A 17 -7.51 -4.95 -8.49
CA GLU A 17 -6.58 -5.53 -7.52
C GLU A 17 -5.69 -4.38 -7.03
N SER A 18 -5.80 -4.01 -5.75
CA SER A 18 -4.95 -3.00 -5.13
C SER A 18 -3.48 -3.38 -5.34
N ALA A 19 -2.62 -2.41 -5.67
CA ALA A 19 -1.18 -2.65 -5.84
C ALA A 19 -0.51 -3.22 -4.57
N VAL A 20 -1.21 -3.09 -3.44
CA VAL A 20 -0.88 -3.65 -2.15
C VAL A 20 -2.01 -4.60 -1.73
N SER A 21 -1.76 -5.91 -1.77
CA SER A 21 -2.66 -6.91 -1.18
C SER A 21 -2.15 -7.33 0.21
N ASP A 22 -3.08 -7.60 1.14
CA ASP A 22 -2.78 -8.08 2.50
C ASP A 22 -1.71 -7.26 3.25
N CYS A 23 -1.73 -5.93 3.07
CA CYS A 23 -0.74 -5.00 3.63
C CYS A 23 0.72 -5.36 3.32
N THR A 24 0.96 -5.96 2.16
CA THR A 24 2.29 -6.44 1.77
C THR A 24 2.64 -5.94 0.38
N PHE A 25 3.90 -5.58 0.17
CA PHE A 25 4.45 -5.26 -1.14
C PHE A 25 5.83 -5.90 -1.28
N LYS A 26 6.05 -6.68 -2.35
CA LYS A 26 7.31 -7.41 -2.58
C LYS A 26 7.79 -8.19 -1.34
N GLY A 27 6.86 -8.82 -0.62
CA GLY A 27 7.14 -9.61 0.59
C GLY A 27 7.42 -8.80 1.86
N LYS A 28 7.31 -7.47 1.83
CA LYS A 28 7.48 -6.59 3.00
C LYS A 28 6.13 -6.13 3.51
N LYS A 29 5.92 -6.23 4.83
CA LYS A 29 4.77 -5.62 5.51
C LYS A 29 4.86 -4.10 5.38
N LEU A 30 3.75 -3.43 5.09
CA LEU A 30 3.71 -1.97 4.91
C LEU A 30 3.48 -1.19 6.21
N PHE A 31 4.04 -1.69 7.30
CA PHE A 31 4.08 -1.02 8.60
C PHE A 31 5.37 -1.39 9.31
N GLY A 32 5.80 -0.56 10.26
CA GLY A 32 7.06 -0.76 10.99
C GLY A 32 7.91 0.50 11.08
N ARG A 33 9.19 0.29 11.38
CA ARG A 33 10.19 1.36 11.48
C ARG A 33 10.67 1.75 10.09
N ILE A 34 10.37 2.98 9.69
CA ILE A 34 10.66 3.47 8.35
C ILE A 34 11.79 4.46 8.39
N GLN A 35 12.72 4.32 7.45
CA GLN A 35 13.70 5.36 7.17
C GLN A 35 13.44 5.95 5.78
N PHE A 36 13.25 7.26 5.71
CA PHE A 36 13.22 7.96 4.43
C PHE A 36 14.65 8.10 3.88
N VAL A 37 14.83 7.75 2.61
CA VAL A 37 16.13 7.79 1.92
C VAL A 37 16.02 8.41 0.53
N SER A 38 17.11 9.00 0.05
CA SER A 38 17.22 9.53 -1.32
C SER A 38 17.76 8.52 -2.34
N SER A 39 18.39 7.44 -1.87
CA SER A 39 18.98 6.39 -2.72
C SER A 39 18.91 5.03 -2.04
N MET A 40 18.95 3.97 -2.85
CA MET A 40 18.83 2.57 -2.40
C MET A 40 17.59 2.30 -1.51
N PRO A 41 16.37 2.74 -1.92
CA PRO A 41 15.16 2.41 -1.19
C PRO A 41 14.78 0.94 -1.37
N ASP A 42 14.04 0.40 -0.41
CA ASP A 42 13.31 -0.86 -0.58
C ASP A 42 12.04 -0.65 -1.41
N ILE A 43 11.37 0.49 -1.22
CA ILE A 43 10.10 0.85 -1.85
C ILE A 43 10.13 2.33 -2.27
N ARG A 44 9.65 2.62 -3.48
CA ARG A 44 9.45 3.98 -3.98
C ARG A 44 7.97 4.30 -4.06
N VAL A 45 7.50 5.27 -3.29
CA VAL A 45 6.08 5.62 -3.23
C VAL A 45 5.84 7.03 -3.77
N ARG A 46 4.64 7.25 -4.32
CA ARG A 46 4.16 8.59 -4.67
C ARG A 46 3.20 9.07 -3.60
N SER A 47 3.42 10.27 -3.06
CA SER A 47 2.45 10.90 -2.13
C SER A 47 1.30 11.51 -2.93
N VAL A 48 0.06 11.21 -2.53
CA VAL A 48 -1.17 11.76 -3.12
C VAL A 48 -2.11 12.25 -2.01
N SER A 49 -3.06 13.12 -2.36
CA SER A 49 -4.01 13.71 -1.40
C SER A 49 -5.28 12.88 -1.22
N SER A 50 -5.59 11.95 -2.11
CA SER A 50 -6.77 11.08 -2.06
C SER A 50 -6.58 9.84 -2.95
N ALA A 51 -7.43 8.82 -2.74
CA ALA A 51 -7.42 7.56 -3.51
C ALA A 51 -6.04 6.87 -3.57
N SER A 52 -5.32 6.90 -2.44
CA SER A 52 -4.03 6.22 -2.30
C SER A 52 -4.19 4.72 -2.09
N ASP A 53 -3.22 3.92 -2.55
CA ASP A 53 -3.16 2.48 -2.28
C ASP A 53 -2.88 2.14 -0.80
N LEU A 54 -2.19 3.03 -0.07
CA LEU A 54 -1.92 2.87 1.36
C LEU A 54 -2.09 4.18 2.12
N ARG A 55 -2.92 4.16 3.16
CA ARG A 55 -3.07 5.25 4.13
C ARG A 55 -2.04 5.06 5.23
N VAL A 56 -1.15 6.04 5.37
CA VAL A 56 -0.02 6.02 6.29
C VAL A 56 -0.28 6.93 7.47
N GLN A 57 -0.24 6.37 8.68
CA GLN A 57 -0.24 7.14 9.92
C GLN A 57 1.15 7.11 10.53
N THR A 58 1.71 8.29 10.82
CA THR A 58 2.97 8.37 11.55
C THR A 58 2.72 8.19 13.05
N VAL A 59 3.44 7.27 13.67
CA VAL A 59 3.28 6.93 15.09
C VAL A 59 4.60 7.01 15.84
N THR A 60 4.54 7.20 17.15
CA THR A 60 5.71 7.24 18.04
C THR A 60 5.95 5.92 18.79
N HIS A 61 4.95 5.03 18.82
CA HIS A 61 4.99 3.72 19.45
C HIS A 61 5.40 2.62 18.45
N THR A 62 5.58 1.39 18.94
CA THR A 62 5.87 0.22 18.11
C THR A 62 4.70 -0.06 17.16
N PRO A 63 4.89 0.01 15.83
CA PRO A 63 3.82 -0.22 14.87
C PRO A 63 3.28 -1.64 14.94
N SER A 64 1.96 -1.77 14.90
CA SER A 64 1.24 -3.04 14.99
C SER A 64 0.16 -3.20 13.92
N GLN A 65 -0.24 -2.11 13.27
CA GLN A 65 -1.29 -2.09 12.26
C GLN A 65 -0.75 -1.69 10.89
N CYS A 66 -1.44 -2.13 9.83
CA CYS A 66 -1.12 -1.75 8.46
C CYS A 66 -1.08 -0.23 8.31
N GLY A 67 -0.05 0.30 7.63
CA GLY A 67 0.08 1.73 7.40
C GLY A 67 0.61 2.53 8.61
N GLU A 68 0.88 1.90 9.76
CA GLU A 68 1.55 2.58 10.88
C GLU A 68 3.06 2.66 10.64
N TRP A 69 3.57 3.87 10.52
CA TRP A 69 4.99 4.13 10.25
C TRP A 69 5.62 4.85 11.44
N GLN A 70 6.60 4.19 12.07
CA GLN A 70 7.46 4.84 13.05
C GLN A 70 8.72 5.34 12.34
N ILE A 71 8.89 6.65 12.22
CA ILE A 71 10.03 7.20 11.46
C ILE A 71 11.32 7.15 12.31
N VAL A 72 12.36 6.52 11.78
CA VAL A 72 13.65 6.31 12.46
C VAL A 72 14.83 6.77 11.61
N LYS A 73 15.96 7.06 12.26
CA LYS A 73 17.23 7.41 11.59
C LYS A 73 18.16 6.23 11.36
N SER A 74 18.01 5.14 12.11
CA SER A 74 18.85 3.94 12.05
C SER A 74 18.03 2.70 12.35
N PHE A 75 18.50 1.55 11.86
CA PHE A 75 17.86 0.23 12.01
C PHE A 75 16.39 0.18 11.55
N PRO A 76 16.07 0.65 10.34
CA PRO A 76 14.71 0.52 9.80
C PRO A 76 14.38 -0.94 9.50
N ASP A 77 13.08 -1.24 9.49
CA ASP A 77 12.55 -2.49 8.94
C ASP A 77 12.56 -2.44 7.40
N PHE A 78 12.29 -1.25 6.82
CA PHE A 78 12.52 -0.97 5.41
C PHE A 78 12.68 0.53 5.12
N ARG A 79 13.28 0.84 3.98
CA ARG A 79 13.60 2.18 3.49
C ARG A 79 12.61 2.63 2.43
N VAL A 80 12.08 3.84 2.59
CA VAL A 80 11.13 4.43 1.66
C VAL A 80 11.75 5.64 0.98
N GLN A 81 11.57 5.74 -0.33
CA GLN A 81 11.80 6.98 -1.07
C GLN A 81 10.46 7.52 -1.55
N ILE A 82 10.18 8.79 -1.29
CA ILE A 82 9.03 9.49 -1.86
C ILE A 82 9.48 10.14 -3.17
N ASP A 83 8.83 9.78 -4.28
CA ASP A 83 9.16 10.29 -5.61
C ASP A 83 7.86 10.52 -6.43
N ALA A 84 7.74 11.67 -7.08
CA ALA A 84 6.56 12.01 -7.88
C ALA A 84 6.38 11.05 -9.09
N ASN A 85 7.44 10.43 -9.57
CA ASN A 85 7.43 9.47 -10.68
C ASN A 85 7.43 8.02 -10.20
N ALA A 86 7.29 7.76 -8.90
CA ALA A 86 7.22 6.41 -8.37
C ALA A 86 6.09 5.59 -9.01
N THR A 87 6.37 4.31 -9.23
CA THR A 87 5.45 3.35 -9.87
C THR A 87 5.13 2.15 -8.99
N ASP A 88 5.68 2.03 -7.76
CA ASP A 88 5.35 0.90 -6.89
C ASP A 88 3.90 1.01 -6.39
N PHE A 89 3.58 2.07 -5.64
CA PHE A 89 2.22 2.41 -5.22
C PHE A 89 2.15 3.83 -4.65
N THR A 90 0.94 4.30 -4.38
CA THR A 90 0.63 5.63 -3.85
C THR A 90 0.34 5.58 -2.34
N ILE A 91 0.79 6.60 -1.62
CA ILE A 91 0.50 6.78 -0.20
C ILE A 91 -0.27 8.07 0.07
N GLN A 92 -1.09 8.07 1.11
CA GLN A 92 -1.67 9.28 1.69
C GLN A 92 -1.33 9.31 3.18
N PHE A 93 -0.75 10.41 3.66
CA PHE A 93 -0.57 10.62 5.09
C PHE A 93 -1.90 10.98 5.74
N VAL A 94 -2.25 10.31 6.84
CA VAL A 94 -3.51 10.48 7.58
C VAL A 94 -3.25 10.53 9.09
N ASP A 95 -4.14 11.21 9.81
CA ASP A 95 -4.08 11.27 11.27
C ASP A 95 -4.72 10.05 11.95
N SER A 96 -5.59 9.32 11.23
CA SER A 96 -6.34 8.17 11.76
C SER A 96 -6.77 7.21 10.65
N PHE A 97 -7.11 5.98 11.05
CA PHE A 97 -7.53 4.88 10.17
C PHE A 97 -6.47 4.53 9.10
N PRO A 98 -5.24 4.16 9.52
CA PRO A 98 -4.23 3.68 8.60
C PRO A 98 -4.63 2.31 8.02
N GLY A 99 -4.05 1.96 6.88
CA GLY A 99 -4.29 0.67 6.24
C GLY A 99 -4.28 0.74 4.72
N VAL A 100 -4.66 -0.37 4.09
CA VAL A 100 -4.85 -0.43 2.64
C VAL A 100 -5.93 0.59 2.24
N GLY A 101 -5.68 1.28 1.14
CA GLY A 101 -6.59 2.26 0.56
C GLY A 101 -7.96 1.68 0.22
N PRO A 102 -8.98 2.55 0.12
CA PRO A 102 -10.32 2.18 -0.33
C PRO A 102 -10.38 1.76 -1.80
#